data_AF-A0A0N6ZJ50-F1
#
_entry.id   AF-A0A0N6ZJ50-F1
#
_cell.length_a   1.000
_cell.length_b   1.000
_cell.length_c   1.000
_cell.angle_alpha   90.00
_cell.angle_beta   90.00
_cell.angle_gamma   90.00
#
_symmetry.space_group_name_H-M   'P 1'
#
loop_
_entity.id
_entity.type
_entity.pdbx_description
1 polymer ?
#
loop_
_entity_poly.entity_id
_entity_poly.type
_entity_poly.pdbx_seq_one_letter_code
_entity_poly.pdbx_strand_id
1 'polypeptide(L)'
;MSVTPRRRISRAAWLGVCALAVTGAGLTGCGSEDPDAGTNGLGKLTPDKIHAKATTAAEAAETVRLHGTVDAGGSKYTLDMRLKADGGTGSVAAEGTTFGLLRVGEQLFLKADAEFWSHDDGDAKAADKLAGKYVKVPQSDPVYKKFSGFTDKDVLLDGLLTLHGTVKTDGRHEQAGVRTIRITGDDGAGGSLDVSLEGKPYPLRLVRAGSAGTIGFSDWNKDFALEPPAKEDTLDYGRQLPSS
;
A
#
# COMPACT_ATOMS: atom_id res chain seq x y z
N MET A 1 -64.44 -52.15 -26.28
CA MET A 1 -64.12 -53.60 -26.32
C MET A 1 -63.32 -53.90 -25.06
N SER A 2 -63.98 -54.30 -23.96
CA SER A 2 -64.11 -55.70 -23.48
C SER A 2 -62.87 -56.12 -22.67
N VAL A 3 -62.88 -56.69 -21.46
CA VAL A 3 -63.88 -57.21 -20.51
C VAL A 3 -63.16 -57.37 -19.14
N THR A 4 -63.90 -57.18 -18.04
CA THR A 4 -63.51 -57.45 -16.62
C THR A 4 -63.67 -58.94 -16.26
N PRO A 5 -63.03 -59.49 -15.20
CA PRO A 5 -63.70 -59.58 -13.87
C PRO A 5 -62.71 -59.50 -12.67
N ARG A 6 -62.99 -58.91 -11.49
CA ARG A 6 -63.98 -59.15 -10.40
C ARG A 6 -63.60 -60.27 -9.41
N ARG A 7 -63.15 -59.88 -8.19
CA ARG A 7 -63.56 -60.31 -6.82
C ARG A 7 -62.38 -60.16 -5.83
N ARG A 8 -62.43 -59.22 -4.88
CA ARG A 8 -62.99 -59.29 -3.50
C ARG A 8 -62.42 -60.44 -2.66
N ILE A 9 -61.48 -60.12 -1.77
CA ILE A 9 -61.29 -60.80 -0.47
C ILE A 9 -61.08 -59.73 0.62
N SER A 10 -61.56 -60.10 1.79
CA SER A 10 -62.01 -59.41 3.00
C SER A 10 -60.99 -58.61 3.82
N ARG A 11 -61.57 -57.68 4.60
CA ARG A 11 -61.02 -56.89 5.70
C ARG A 11 -60.52 -57.76 6.86
N ALA A 12 -59.39 -57.38 7.46
CA ALA A 12 -59.18 -57.44 8.90
C ALA A 12 -58.13 -56.38 9.28
N ALA A 13 -58.56 -55.37 10.05
CA ALA A 13 -57.68 -54.46 10.76
C ALA A 13 -57.16 -55.15 12.04
N TRP A 14 -56.04 -54.68 12.59
CA TRP A 14 -55.93 -54.09 13.95
C TRP A 14 -54.45 -53.81 14.29
N LEU A 15 -54.14 -52.51 14.33
CA LEU A 15 -53.31 -51.75 15.28
C LEU A 15 -52.07 -52.41 15.93
N GLY A 16 -50.90 -51.84 15.60
CA GLY A 16 -49.67 -51.92 16.37
C GLY A 16 -48.79 -50.69 16.10
N VAL A 17 -48.94 -49.66 16.93
CA VAL A 17 -48.14 -48.42 16.93
C VAL A 17 -46.85 -48.68 17.71
N CYS A 18 -45.69 -48.40 17.09
CA CYS A 18 -44.44 -47.97 17.74
C CYS A 18 -43.45 -47.54 16.65
N ALA A 19 -43.58 -46.30 16.20
CA ALA A 19 -42.58 -45.64 15.36
C ALA A 19 -41.79 -44.66 16.24
N LEU A 20 -40.47 -44.81 16.31
CA LEU A 20 -39.55 -43.67 16.35
C LEU A 20 -38.14 -44.15 15.99
N ALA A 21 -37.60 -43.46 15.00
CA ALA A 21 -36.43 -43.79 14.23
C ALA A 21 -35.13 -43.67 15.05
N VAL A 22 -34.23 -44.62 14.78
CA VAL A 22 -32.81 -44.54 15.11
C VAL A 22 -32.15 -43.54 14.18
N THR A 23 -31.81 -42.35 14.68
CA THR A 23 -30.83 -41.44 14.06
C THR A 23 -30.04 -40.71 15.14
N GLY A 24 -29.06 -41.39 15.71
CA GLY A 24 -28.02 -40.79 16.55
C GLY A 24 -26.82 -40.36 15.71
N ALA A 25 -27.00 -39.35 14.86
CA ALA A 25 -25.89 -38.64 14.20
C ALA A 25 -25.73 -37.28 14.90
N GLY A 26 -25.20 -37.29 16.11
CA GLY A 26 -24.70 -36.11 16.77
C GLY A 26 -23.20 -36.04 16.56
N LEU A 27 -22.73 -35.08 15.77
CA LEU A 27 -21.40 -34.42 15.80
C LEU A 27 -21.14 -33.72 14.45
N THR A 28 -21.86 -32.64 14.17
CA THR A 28 -21.36 -31.56 13.29
C THR A 28 -21.51 -30.26 14.06
N GLY A 29 -20.66 -30.08 15.06
CA GLY A 29 -20.43 -28.75 15.59
C GLY A 29 -19.84 -27.93 14.44
N CYS A 30 -20.57 -26.92 13.98
CA CYS A 30 -20.01 -25.84 13.19
C CYS A 30 -19.03 -25.08 14.09
N GLY A 31 -17.84 -25.64 14.28
CA GLY A 31 -16.71 -24.90 14.82
C GLY A 31 -16.40 -23.83 13.79
N SER A 32 -16.73 -22.58 14.11
CA SER A 32 -16.27 -21.43 13.36
C SER A 32 -14.75 -21.57 13.20
N GLU A 33 -14.29 -21.78 11.97
CA GLU A 33 -12.86 -21.81 11.66
C GLU A 33 -12.22 -20.52 12.16
N ASP A 34 -11.08 -20.63 12.87
CA ASP A 34 -10.33 -19.47 13.34
C ASP A 34 -9.90 -18.64 12.11
N PRO A 35 -10.42 -17.41 11.92
CA PRO A 35 -10.06 -16.60 10.75
C PRO A 35 -8.58 -16.24 10.72
N ASP A 36 -7.89 -16.35 11.86
CA ASP A 36 -6.46 -16.09 12.00
C ASP A 36 -5.63 -17.39 11.93
N ALA A 37 -6.21 -18.53 11.57
CA ALA A 37 -5.48 -19.77 11.35
C ALA A 37 -4.36 -19.57 10.31
N GLY A 38 -3.13 -19.97 10.67
CA GLY A 38 -1.96 -19.82 9.82
C GLY A 38 -1.52 -18.36 9.57
N THR A 39 -1.93 -17.41 10.41
CA THR A 39 -1.45 -16.02 10.37
C THR A 39 -0.32 -15.78 11.38
N ASN A 40 0.27 -14.59 11.34
CA ASN A 40 1.31 -14.12 12.26
C ASN A 40 0.78 -13.70 13.66
N GLY A 41 -0.50 -13.95 13.95
CA GLY A 41 -1.13 -13.65 15.25
C GLY A 41 -1.44 -12.17 15.49
N LEU A 42 -1.14 -11.28 14.54
CA LEU A 42 -1.42 -9.84 14.62
C LEU A 42 -2.92 -9.56 14.79
N GLY A 43 -3.79 -10.36 14.16
CA GLY A 43 -5.24 -10.23 14.19
C GLY A 43 -5.90 -10.36 15.58
N LYS A 44 -5.15 -10.88 16.57
CA LYS A 44 -5.61 -11.11 17.95
C LYS A 44 -5.19 -10.00 18.92
N LEU A 45 -4.48 -8.98 18.43
CA LEU A 45 -3.97 -7.88 19.24
C LEU A 45 -4.94 -6.70 19.28
N THR A 46 -4.72 -5.79 20.24
CA THR A 46 -5.44 -4.52 20.28
C THR A 46 -5.06 -3.64 19.08
N PRO A 47 -5.94 -2.74 18.62
CA PRO A 47 -5.65 -1.86 17.48
C PRO A 47 -4.31 -1.11 17.60
N ASP A 48 -4.02 -0.52 18.78
CA ASP A 48 -2.76 0.19 19.03
C ASP A 48 -1.53 -0.72 18.90
N LYS A 49 -1.63 -1.97 19.33
CA LYS A 49 -0.54 -2.95 19.20
C LYS A 49 -0.34 -3.40 17.76
N ILE A 50 -1.41 -3.47 16.98
CA ILE A 50 -1.34 -3.76 15.54
C ILE A 50 -0.59 -2.61 14.85
N HIS A 51 -1.02 -1.37 15.10
CA HIS A 51 -0.40 -0.18 14.54
C HIS A 51 1.08 -0.08 14.90
N ALA A 52 1.42 -0.16 16.19
CA ALA A 52 2.80 -0.08 16.66
C ALA A 52 3.70 -1.17 16.04
N LYS A 53 3.22 -2.41 15.95
CA LYS A 53 3.99 -3.50 15.31
C LYS A 53 4.19 -3.28 13.82
N ALA A 54 3.20 -2.71 13.13
CA ALA A 54 3.31 -2.38 11.72
C ALA A 54 4.35 -1.28 11.48
N THR A 55 4.29 -0.20 12.26
CA THR A 55 5.24 0.90 12.20
C THR A 55 6.66 0.43 12.50
N THR A 56 6.88 -0.31 13.60
CA THR A 56 8.19 -0.86 13.93
C THR A 56 8.72 -1.80 12.84
N ALA A 57 7.86 -2.64 12.24
CA ALA A 57 8.28 -3.52 11.16
C ALA A 57 8.71 -2.72 9.92
N ALA A 58 7.97 -1.67 9.57
CA ALA A 58 8.27 -0.79 8.44
C ALA A 58 9.57 -0.01 8.64
N GLU A 59 9.78 0.58 9.83
CA GLU A 59 11.02 1.30 10.19
C GLU A 59 12.25 0.39 10.10
N ALA A 60 12.13 -0.85 10.60
CA ALA A 60 13.20 -1.84 10.58
C ALA A 60 13.45 -2.46 9.20
N ALA A 61 12.63 -2.16 8.19
CA ALA A 61 12.86 -2.66 6.84
C ALA A 61 14.03 -1.94 6.17
N GLU A 62 14.87 -2.69 5.46
CA GLU A 62 16.03 -2.16 4.73
C GLU A 62 15.58 -1.34 3.52
N THR A 63 14.57 -1.85 2.80
CA THR A 63 14.03 -1.21 1.61
C THR A 63 12.50 -1.30 1.56
N VAL A 64 11.89 -0.37 0.81
CA VAL A 64 10.45 -0.37 0.50
C VAL A 64 10.20 0.32 -0.84
N ARG A 65 9.16 -0.12 -1.54
CA ARG A 65 8.56 0.63 -2.65
C ARG A 65 7.22 1.25 -2.21
N LEU A 66 7.10 2.56 -2.39
CA LEU A 66 5.87 3.32 -2.19
C LEU A 66 5.30 3.70 -3.54
N HIS A 67 4.02 3.44 -3.76
CA HIS A 67 3.36 3.85 -5.01
C HIS A 67 1.93 4.32 -4.77
N GLY A 68 1.49 5.33 -5.50
CA GLY A 68 0.11 5.83 -5.42
C GLY A 68 0.04 7.34 -5.38
N THR A 69 -1.00 7.88 -4.75
CA THR A 69 -1.23 9.32 -4.68
C THR A 69 -1.30 9.79 -3.24
N VAL A 70 -0.83 11.00 -2.99
CA VAL A 70 -0.90 11.65 -1.67
C VAL A 70 -0.99 13.16 -1.83
N ASP A 71 -1.83 13.78 -1.01
CA ASP A 71 -1.83 15.23 -0.87
C ASP A 71 -0.83 15.64 0.22
N ALA A 72 0.11 16.51 -0.13
CA ALA A 72 1.15 17.02 0.76
C ALA A 72 1.40 18.50 0.47
N GLY A 73 1.47 19.34 1.53
CA GLY A 73 1.76 20.76 1.36
C GLY A 73 0.76 21.55 0.50
N GLY A 74 -0.49 21.06 0.37
CA GLY A 74 -1.52 21.67 -0.47
C GLY A 74 -1.53 21.21 -1.93
N SER A 75 -0.58 20.35 -2.33
CA SER A 75 -0.50 19.81 -3.69
C SER A 75 -0.70 18.30 -3.70
N LYS A 76 -1.25 17.79 -4.80
CA LYS A 76 -1.42 16.35 -5.02
C LYS A 76 -0.23 15.79 -5.78
N TYR A 77 0.38 14.76 -5.22
CA TYR A 77 1.50 14.04 -5.82
C TYR A 77 1.10 12.63 -6.20
N THR A 78 1.63 12.14 -7.31
CA THR A 78 1.70 10.70 -7.62
C THR A 78 3.14 10.24 -7.44
N LEU A 79 3.35 9.19 -6.66
CA LEU A 79 4.65 8.65 -6.31
C LEU A 79 4.79 7.24 -6.84
N ASP A 80 5.99 6.89 -7.31
CA ASP A 80 6.48 5.52 -7.44
C ASP A 80 7.96 5.52 -7.09
N MET A 81 8.25 5.31 -5.80
CA MET A 81 9.57 5.49 -5.20
C MET A 81 10.05 4.18 -4.57
N ARG A 82 11.32 3.83 -4.81
CA ARG A 82 12.05 2.81 -4.06
C ARG A 82 13.00 3.51 -3.11
N LEU A 83 12.99 3.10 -1.85
CA LEU A 83 13.60 3.81 -0.74
C LEU A 83 14.44 2.84 0.08
N LYS A 84 15.59 3.33 0.54
CA LYS A 84 16.48 2.68 1.51
C LYS A 84 17.19 3.74 2.36
N ALA A 85 17.98 3.32 3.34
CA ALA A 85 18.57 4.24 4.33
C ALA A 85 19.44 5.35 3.70
N ASP A 86 20.20 5.03 2.66
CA ASP A 86 21.12 5.94 1.97
C ASP A 86 20.49 6.71 0.80
N GLY A 87 19.18 6.59 0.58
CA GLY A 87 18.46 7.37 -0.41
C GLY A 87 17.37 6.62 -1.14
N GLY A 88 17.06 7.05 -2.35
CA GLY A 88 15.95 6.48 -3.10
C GLY A 88 15.92 6.92 -4.54
N THR A 89 15.15 6.20 -5.34
CA THR A 89 14.96 6.49 -6.75
C THR A 89 13.56 6.15 -7.22
N GLY A 90 13.04 6.90 -8.18
CA GLY A 90 11.71 6.70 -8.70
C GLY A 90 11.18 7.90 -9.45
N SER A 91 9.87 7.96 -9.60
CA SER A 91 9.17 9.07 -10.25
C SER A 91 8.20 9.77 -9.30
N VAL A 92 8.08 11.07 -9.51
CA VAL A 92 7.12 11.95 -8.87
C VAL A 92 6.37 12.70 -9.96
N ALA A 93 5.04 12.71 -9.89
CA ALA A 93 4.21 13.55 -10.73
C ALA A 93 3.45 14.58 -9.89
N ALA A 94 3.47 15.83 -10.34
CA ALA A 94 2.78 16.97 -9.73
C ALA A 94 2.27 17.90 -10.85
N GLU A 95 1.06 18.43 -10.70
CA GLU A 95 0.51 19.47 -11.60
C GLU A 95 0.53 19.11 -13.10
N GLY A 96 0.48 17.82 -13.42
CA GLY A 96 0.49 17.31 -14.80
C GLY A 96 1.89 17.00 -15.35
N THR A 97 2.96 17.33 -14.63
CA THR A 97 4.33 17.01 -15.04
C THR A 97 4.90 15.86 -14.22
N THR A 98 5.72 15.02 -14.85
CA THR A 98 6.41 13.90 -14.20
C THR A 98 7.91 14.08 -14.29
N PHE A 99 8.61 13.90 -13.18
CA PHE A 99 10.07 13.91 -13.13
C PHE A 99 10.58 12.75 -12.30
N GLY A 100 11.79 12.32 -12.62
CA GLY A 100 12.54 11.30 -11.90
C GLY A 100 13.37 11.92 -10.79
N LEU A 101 13.45 11.23 -9.66
CA LEU A 101 14.34 11.53 -8.57
C LEU A 101 15.34 10.40 -8.37
N LEU A 102 16.56 10.77 -8.01
CA LEU A 102 17.62 9.87 -7.59
C LEU A 102 18.40 10.56 -6.49
N ARG A 103 18.41 10.00 -5.29
CA ARG A 103 19.27 10.47 -4.20
C ARG A 103 20.21 9.37 -3.77
N VAL A 104 21.51 9.66 -3.73
CA VAL A 104 22.55 8.77 -3.18
C VAL A 104 23.31 9.54 -2.11
N GLY A 105 23.18 9.11 -0.85
CA GLY A 105 23.62 9.88 0.30
C GLY A 105 22.98 11.28 0.30
N GLU A 106 23.81 12.31 0.23
CA GLU A 106 23.34 13.70 0.16
C GLU A 106 23.22 14.24 -1.27
N GLN A 107 23.58 13.47 -2.30
CA GLN A 107 23.55 13.91 -3.68
C GLN A 107 22.16 13.66 -4.27
N LEU A 108 21.42 14.73 -4.55
CA LEU A 108 20.13 14.67 -5.20
C LEU A 108 20.27 15.00 -6.68
N PHE A 109 19.63 14.18 -7.51
CA PHE A 109 19.56 14.34 -8.95
C PHE A 109 18.10 14.32 -9.41
N LEU A 110 17.76 15.24 -10.29
CA LEU A 110 16.45 15.35 -10.92
C LEU A 110 16.59 15.04 -12.41
N LYS A 111 15.68 14.23 -12.96
CA LYS A 111 15.63 13.91 -14.38
C LYS A 111 14.26 14.21 -14.92
N ALA A 112 14.18 15.11 -15.89
CA ALA A 112 12.91 15.48 -16.51
C ALA A 112 13.04 15.62 -18.02
N ASP A 113 11.90 15.71 -18.70
CA ASP A 113 11.83 15.96 -20.14
C ASP A 113 12.04 17.44 -20.48
N ALA A 114 12.12 17.75 -21.77
CA ALA A 114 12.32 19.11 -22.25
C ALA A 114 11.19 20.06 -21.81
N GLU A 115 9.95 19.55 -21.70
CA GLU A 115 8.78 20.35 -21.32
C GLU A 115 8.95 20.89 -19.90
N PHE A 116 9.33 20.04 -18.94
CA PHE A 116 9.63 20.46 -17.56
C PHE A 116 10.72 21.53 -17.51
N TRP A 117 11.79 21.40 -18.30
CA TRP A 117 12.90 22.36 -18.33
C TRP A 117 12.55 23.69 -19.01
N SER A 118 11.47 23.74 -19.80
CA SER A 118 11.07 24.91 -20.58
C SER A 118 10.10 25.86 -19.87
N HIS A 119 9.54 25.46 -18.71
CA HIS A 119 8.39 26.15 -18.11
C HIS A 119 8.69 27.50 -17.46
N ASP A 120 9.97 27.82 -17.18
CA ASP A 120 10.37 29.02 -16.41
C ASP A 120 11.49 29.83 -17.10
N ASP A 121 11.21 30.48 -18.23
CA ASP A 121 12.15 31.34 -18.98
C ASP A 121 13.43 30.63 -19.48
N GLY A 122 13.42 29.29 -19.53
CA GLY A 122 14.53 28.49 -20.04
C GLY A 122 14.75 28.69 -21.53
N ASP A 123 16.01 28.92 -21.94
CA ASP A 123 16.40 28.83 -23.35
C ASP A 123 16.03 27.42 -23.87
N ALA A 124 15.16 27.34 -24.89
CA ALA A 124 14.72 26.07 -25.47
C ALA A 124 15.92 25.18 -25.87
N LYS A 125 17.06 25.78 -26.26
CA LYS A 125 18.29 25.03 -26.56
C LYS A 125 18.96 24.42 -25.34
N ALA A 126 18.76 25.00 -24.16
CA ALA A 126 19.21 24.42 -22.89
C ALA A 126 18.27 23.28 -22.47
N ALA A 127 16.95 23.44 -22.64
CA ALA A 127 15.96 22.40 -22.34
C ALA A 127 16.22 21.11 -23.15
N ASP A 128 16.52 21.22 -24.45
CA ASP A 128 16.86 20.06 -25.30
C ASP A 128 18.12 19.33 -24.85
N LYS A 129 19.10 20.05 -24.28
CA LYS A 129 20.34 19.45 -23.75
C LYS A 129 20.13 18.76 -22.39
N LEU A 130 19.11 19.18 -21.65
CA LEU A 130 18.75 18.68 -20.32
C LEU A 130 17.77 17.51 -20.39
N ALA A 131 16.99 17.42 -21.46
CA ALA A 131 16.01 16.37 -21.67
C ALA A 131 16.63 14.99 -21.47
N GLY A 132 16.11 14.25 -20.48
CA GLY A 132 16.56 12.89 -20.18
C GLY A 132 17.90 12.77 -19.45
N LYS A 133 18.59 13.88 -19.15
CA LYS A 133 19.79 13.91 -18.31
C LYS A 133 19.43 14.08 -16.85
N TYR A 134 20.33 13.64 -15.97
CA TYR A 134 20.27 13.93 -14.55
C TYR A 134 20.88 15.30 -14.27
N VAL A 135 20.13 16.16 -13.60
CA VAL A 135 20.60 17.45 -13.12
C VAL A 135 20.86 17.32 -11.62
N LYS A 136 22.10 17.57 -11.20
CA LYS A 136 22.44 17.58 -9.79
C LYS A 136 21.88 18.83 -9.13
N VAL A 137 21.17 18.66 -8.02
CA VAL A 137 20.55 19.74 -7.25
C VAL A 137 21.49 20.17 -6.12
N PRO A 138 21.91 21.45 -6.04
CA PRO A 138 22.71 21.94 -4.92
C PRO A 138 21.92 21.88 -3.59
N GLN A 139 22.57 21.46 -2.50
CA GLN A 139 21.91 21.38 -1.17
C GLN A 139 21.38 22.73 -0.65
N SER A 140 22.00 23.84 -1.07
CA SER A 140 21.58 25.20 -0.73
C SER A 140 20.31 25.64 -1.47
N ASP A 141 19.91 24.90 -2.52
CA ASP A 141 18.74 25.23 -3.33
C ASP A 141 17.44 24.82 -2.59
N PRO A 142 16.41 25.68 -2.52
CA PRO A 142 15.11 25.34 -1.95
C PRO A 142 14.48 24.07 -2.56
N VAL A 143 14.71 23.81 -3.85
CA VAL A 143 14.26 22.62 -4.57
C VAL A 143 14.82 21.35 -3.96
N TYR A 144 16.05 21.39 -3.42
CA TYR A 144 16.65 20.25 -2.73
C TYR A 144 15.79 19.83 -1.54
N LYS A 145 15.39 20.78 -0.68
CA LYS A 145 14.57 20.48 0.50
C LYS A 145 13.19 19.96 0.11
N LYS A 146 12.58 20.53 -0.93
CA LYS A 146 11.28 20.10 -1.47
C LYS A 146 11.31 18.63 -1.89
N PHE A 147 12.35 18.20 -2.62
CA PHE A 147 12.37 16.88 -3.24
C PHE A 147 13.16 15.80 -2.50
N SER A 148 14.13 16.15 -1.67
CA SER A 148 14.87 15.18 -0.84
C SER A 148 13.95 14.37 0.07
N GLY A 149 12.87 14.98 0.60
CA GLY A 149 11.86 14.28 1.40
C GLY A 149 11.20 13.10 0.68
N PHE A 150 10.97 13.18 -0.63
CA PHE A 150 10.40 12.06 -1.41
C PHE A 150 11.36 10.89 -1.59
N THR A 151 12.63 11.07 -1.24
CA THR A 151 13.68 10.06 -1.33
C THR A 151 14.18 9.62 0.05
N ASP A 152 13.50 10.03 1.12
CA ASP A 152 13.84 9.68 2.49
C ASP A 152 12.82 8.69 3.04
N LYS A 153 13.30 7.46 3.32
CA LYS A 153 12.45 6.36 3.79
C LYS A 153 11.77 6.70 5.11
N ASP A 154 12.54 7.19 6.07
CA ASP A 154 12.06 7.32 7.45
C ASP A 154 11.13 8.52 7.56
N VAL A 155 11.44 9.64 6.88
CA VAL A 155 10.54 10.80 6.78
C VAL A 155 9.21 10.42 6.14
N LEU A 156 9.22 9.65 5.05
CA LEU A 156 7.98 9.23 4.39
C LEU A 156 7.18 8.25 5.24
N LEU A 157 7.81 7.26 5.85
CA LEU A 157 7.12 6.28 6.69
C LEU A 157 6.49 6.94 7.92
N ASP A 158 7.19 7.85 8.60
CA ASP A 158 6.68 8.60 9.75
C ASP A 158 5.42 9.43 9.37
N GLY A 159 5.51 10.19 8.28
CA GLY A 159 4.40 11.01 7.79
C GLY A 159 3.20 10.21 7.28
N LEU A 160 3.44 9.06 6.64
CA LEU A 160 2.39 8.23 6.03
C LEU A 160 1.70 7.32 7.05
N LEU A 161 2.45 6.67 7.94
CA LEU A 161 1.92 5.66 8.85
C LEU A 161 1.26 6.25 10.10
N THR A 162 1.20 7.57 10.23
CA THR A 162 0.41 8.24 11.25
C THR A 162 -1.09 8.21 10.89
N LEU A 163 -1.89 7.57 11.74
CA LEU A 163 -3.35 7.64 11.71
C LEU A 163 -3.84 8.69 12.70
N HIS A 164 -4.81 9.50 12.29
CA HIS A 164 -5.37 10.53 13.16
C HIS A 164 -6.55 9.99 13.95
N GLY A 165 -6.62 10.34 15.24
CA GLY A 165 -7.74 9.96 16.09
C GLY A 165 -7.60 8.61 16.78
N THR A 166 -8.72 8.08 17.28
CA THR A 166 -8.77 6.80 18.00
C THR A 166 -8.61 5.64 17.04
N VAL A 167 -7.61 4.79 17.26
CA VAL A 167 -7.34 3.64 16.39
C VAL A 167 -8.28 2.48 16.74
N LYS A 168 -8.94 1.92 15.72
CA LYS A 168 -9.80 0.72 15.83
C LYS A 168 -9.50 -0.28 14.73
N THR A 169 -9.88 -1.53 14.92
CA THR A 169 -9.84 -2.53 13.83
C THR A 169 -11.11 -2.43 12.98
N ASP A 170 -10.95 -2.50 11.66
CA ASP A 170 -12.02 -2.57 10.67
C ASP A 170 -11.99 -3.93 9.94
N GLY A 171 -11.92 -5.02 10.70
CA GLY A 171 -12.02 -6.37 10.15
C GLY A 171 -10.81 -6.88 9.36
N ARG A 172 -10.97 -8.07 8.75
CA ARG A 172 -9.99 -8.71 7.88
C ARG A 172 -10.29 -8.41 6.41
N HIS A 173 -9.25 -8.17 5.63
CA HIS A 173 -9.32 -7.83 4.21
C HIS A 173 -8.27 -8.63 3.43
N GLU A 174 -8.15 -8.34 2.14
CA GLU A 174 -7.11 -8.87 1.27
C GLU A 174 -6.51 -7.73 0.44
N GLN A 175 -5.18 -7.71 0.29
CA GLN A 175 -4.46 -6.82 -0.62
C GLN A 175 -3.57 -7.66 -1.54
N ALA A 176 -3.88 -7.69 -2.83
CA ALA A 176 -3.13 -8.44 -3.84
C ALA A 176 -2.84 -9.90 -3.45
N GLY A 177 -3.85 -10.62 -2.93
CA GLY A 177 -3.72 -12.01 -2.48
C GLY A 177 -3.12 -12.19 -1.07
N VAL A 178 -2.74 -11.11 -0.38
CA VAL A 178 -2.22 -11.17 1.00
C VAL A 178 -3.34 -10.86 1.97
N ARG A 179 -3.57 -11.75 2.94
CA ARG A 179 -4.54 -11.52 4.03
C ARG A 179 -4.07 -10.35 4.91
N THR A 180 -4.97 -9.43 5.20
CA THR A 180 -4.68 -8.27 6.04
C THR A 180 -5.67 -8.10 7.18
N ILE A 181 -5.25 -7.37 8.22
CA ILE A 181 -6.15 -6.72 9.15
C ILE A 181 -6.12 -5.23 8.88
N ARG A 182 -7.29 -4.60 8.80
CA ARG A 182 -7.41 -3.16 8.65
C ARG A 182 -7.53 -2.50 10.00
N ILE A 183 -6.81 -1.40 10.19
CA ILE A 183 -7.04 -0.46 11.27
C ILE A 183 -7.47 0.90 10.69
N THR A 184 -8.27 1.64 11.44
CA THR A 184 -8.80 2.96 11.08
C THR A 184 -8.55 3.95 12.20
N GLY A 185 -8.35 5.22 11.85
CA GLY A 185 -8.41 6.34 12.79
C GLY A 185 -9.81 6.96 12.76
N ASP A 186 -10.42 7.22 13.92
CA ASP A 186 -11.75 7.84 14.08
C ASP A 186 -12.82 7.22 13.14
N ASP A 187 -12.99 5.90 13.22
CA ASP A 187 -13.96 5.14 12.41
C ASP A 187 -13.80 5.35 10.89
N GLY A 188 -12.57 5.66 10.44
CA GLY A 188 -12.17 5.85 9.05
C GLY A 188 -11.98 7.31 8.64
N ALA A 189 -12.50 8.26 9.41
CA ALA A 189 -12.33 9.70 9.13
C ALA A 189 -10.85 10.12 9.21
N GLY A 190 -10.07 9.48 10.08
CA GLY A 190 -8.63 9.67 10.25
C GLY A 190 -7.76 8.82 9.31
N GLY A 191 -8.37 8.13 8.34
CA GLY A 191 -7.70 7.24 7.39
C GLY A 191 -7.75 5.76 7.81
N SER A 192 -7.18 4.89 6.95
CA SER A 192 -7.10 3.46 7.20
C SER A 192 -5.79 2.85 6.71
N LEU A 193 -5.34 1.81 7.41
CA LEU A 193 -4.12 1.07 7.12
C LEU A 193 -4.42 -0.43 7.08
N ASP A 194 -4.14 -1.06 5.94
CA ASP A 194 -4.15 -2.51 5.79
C ASP A 194 -2.76 -3.08 6.12
N VAL A 195 -2.69 -3.98 7.10
CA VAL A 195 -1.45 -4.59 7.61
C VAL A 195 -1.45 -6.09 7.36
N SER A 196 -0.33 -6.63 6.87
CA SER A 196 -0.17 -8.06 6.58
C SER A 196 -0.40 -8.94 7.82
N LEU A 197 -1.26 -9.94 7.67
CA LEU A 197 -1.40 -11.07 8.60
C LEU A 197 -0.41 -12.20 8.30
N GLU A 198 0.42 -12.06 7.28
CA GLU A 198 1.34 -13.09 6.82
C GLU A 198 2.79 -12.63 7.03
N GLY A 199 3.61 -13.50 7.64
CA GLY A 199 5.01 -13.17 7.94
C GLY A 199 5.15 -11.92 8.82
N LYS A 200 6.04 -11.00 8.43
CA LYS A 200 6.21 -9.71 9.13
C LYS A 200 4.98 -8.82 8.90
N PRO A 201 4.53 -8.05 9.91
CA PRO A 201 3.31 -7.25 9.84
C PRO A 201 3.51 -5.97 9.03
N TYR A 202 3.89 -6.08 7.76
CA TYR A 202 4.15 -4.93 6.91
C TYR A 202 2.85 -4.19 6.55
N PRO A 203 2.87 -2.85 6.55
CA PRO A 203 1.85 -2.06 5.85
C PRO A 203 1.79 -2.46 4.38
N LEU A 204 0.59 -2.59 3.83
CA LEU A 204 0.38 -2.89 2.41
C LEU A 204 -0.40 -1.78 1.68
N ARG A 205 -1.33 -1.12 2.38
CA ARG A 205 -2.13 -0.05 1.80
C ARG A 205 -2.57 0.95 2.86
N LEU A 206 -2.37 2.23 2.58
CA LEU A 206 -2.82 3.36 3.37
C LEU A 206 -3.84 4.16 2.55
N VAL A 207 -4.99 4.46 3.13
CA VAL A 207 -5.93 5.48 2.64
C VAL A 207 -5.87 6.66 3.58
N ARG A 208 -5.54 7.84 3.05
CA ARG A 208 -5.47 9.07 3.84
C ARG A 208 -6.88 9.59 4.15
N ALA A 209 -7.00 10.28 5.29
CA ALA A 209 -8.19 11.04 5.66
C ALA A 209 -8.59 12.05 4.57
N GLY A 210 -9.87 12.43 4.52
CA GLY A 210 -10.34 13.53 3.66
C GLY A 210 -10.12 13.33 2.16
N SER A 211 -10.03 12.08 1.69
CA SER A 211 -9.70 11.73 0.29
C SER A 211 -8.32 12.20 -0.18
N ALA A 212 -7.39 12.43 0.75
CA ALA A 212 -6.02 12.92 0.50
C ALA A 212 -5.07 11.87 -0.14
N GLY A 213 -5.64 10.88 -0.84
CA GLY A 213 -4.89 9.89 -1.60
C GLY A 213 -4.82 8.49 -0.97
N THR A 214 -4.17 7.59 -1.70
CA THR A 214 -3.93 6.20 -1.32
C THR A 214 -2.51 5.82 -1.72
N ILE A 215 -1.77 5.24 -0.78
CA ILE A 215 -0.42 4.74 -0.98
C ILE A 215 -0.39 3.23 -0.76
N GLY A 216 0.15 2.51 -1.74
CA GLY A 216 0.53 1.11 -1.64
C GLY A 216 1.98 0.98 -1.20
N PHE A 217 2.24 -0.06 -0.42
CA PHE A 217 3.56 -0.42 0.08
C PHE A 217 3.88 -1.82 -0.44
N SER A 218 5.04 -1.97 -1.06
CA SER A 218 5.45 -3.24 -1.67
C SER A 218 6.96 -3.40 -1.61
N ASP A 219 7.44 -4.56 -2.06
CA ASP A 219 8.87 -4.83 -2.23
C ASP A 219 9.72 -4.60 -0.96
N TRP A 220 9.13 -4.84 0.21
CA TRP A 220 9.82 -4.77 1.50
C TRP A 220 11.07 -5.66 1.55
N ASN A 221 12.22 -5.09 1.91
CA ASN A 221 13.55 -5.73 1.93
C ASN A 221 13.96 -6.38 0.59
N LYS A 222 13.43 -5.90 -0.55
CA LYS A 222 14.01 -6.21 -1.85
C LYS A 222 15.04 -5.15 -2.18
N ASP A 223 16.31 -5.54 -2.15
CA ASP A 223 17.42 -4.63 -2.41
C ASP A 223 17.40 -4.12 -3.86
N PHE A 224 17.98 -2.93 -4.08
CA PHE A 224 18.13 -2.31 -5.39
C PHE A 224 19.40 -1.47 -5.48
N ALA A 225 20.01 -1.47 -6.67
CA ALA A 225 21.17 -0.65 -6.96
C ALA A 225 20.81 0.85 -6.88
N LEU A 226 21.66 1.60 -6.20
CA LEU A 226 21.51 3.04 -6.01
C LEU A 226 22.90 3.67 -6.15
N GLU A 227 23.19 4.15 -7.35
CA GLU A 227 24.49 4.72 -7.70
C GLU A 227 24.31 6.08 -8.36
N PRO A 228 25.25 7.02 -8.19
CA PRO A 228 25.21 8.27 -8.92
C PRO A 228 25.23 8.02 -10.43
N PRO A 229 24.55 8.86 -11.23
CA PRO A 229 24.57 8.73 -12.67
C PRO A 229 25.99 8.98 -13.21
N ALA A 230 26.27 8.43 -14.40
CA ALA A 230 27.54 8.67 -15.08
C ALA A 230 27.72 10.18 -15.35
N LYS A 231 28.98 10.65 -15.38
CA LYS A 231 29.28 12.08 -15.58
C LYS A 231 28.73 12.63 -16.89
N GLU A 232 28.71 11.83 -17.95
CA GLU A 232 28.13 12.20 -19.26
C GLU A 232 26.60 12.34 -19.26
N ASP A 233 25.95 11.63 -18.34
CA ASP A 233 24.51 11.67 -18.09
C ASP A 233 24.13 12.71 -17.02
N THR A 234 25.12 13.38 -16.45
CA THR A 234 24.94 14.34 -15.35
C THR A 234 25.31 15.75 -15.77
N LEU A 235 24.47 16.72 -15.42
CA LEU A 235 24.76 18.14 -15.51
C LEU A 235 24.73 18.75 -14.12
N ASP A 236 25.81 19.43 -13.73
CA ASP A 236 25.88 20.16 -12.47
C ASP A 236 25.36 21.58 -12.69
N TYR A 237 24.18 21.88 -12.16
CA TYR A 237 23.55 23.18 -12.34
C TYR A 237 24.02 24.11 -11.21
N GLY A 238 24.99 24.97 -11.53
CA GLY A 238 25.63 25.89 -10.59
C GLY A 238 24.84 27.17 -10.28
N ARG A 239 23.56 27.26 -10.64
CA ARG A 239 22.65 28.37 -10.27
C ARG A 239 21.27 27.81 -9.92
N GLN A 240 20.47 28.64 -9.26
CA GLN A 240 19.18 28.26 -8.67
C GLN A 240 18.25 27.58 -9.69
N LEU A 241 17.69 26.41 -9.35
CA LEU A 241 16.67 25.76 -10.17
C LEU A 241 15.38 26.59 -10.17
N PRO A 242 14.60 26.56 -11.25
CA PRO A 242 13.30 27.24 -11.28
C PRO A 242 12.40 26.75 -10.14
N SER A 243 11.83 27.72 -9.42
CA SER A 243 10.90 27.46 -8.33
C SER A 243 9.53 27.16 -8.91
N SER A 244 9.26 25.86 -9.12
CA SER A 244 7.90 25.34 -9.33
C SER A 244 6.99 25.63 -8.14
#